data_AF-A0A6L3EXK8-F1
#
_entry.id   AF-A0A6L3EXK8-F1
#
_cell.length_a   1.000
_cell.length_b   1.000
_cell.length_c   1.000
_cell.angle_alpha   90.00
_cell.angle_beta   90.00
_cell.angle_gamma   90.00
#
_symmetry.space_group_name_H-M   'P 1'
#
loop_
_entity.id
_entity.type
_entity.pdbx_description
1 polymer ?
#
loop_
_entity_poly.entity_id
_entity_poly.type
_entity_poly.pdbx_seq_one_letter_code
_entity_poly.pdbx_strand_id
1 'polypeptide(L)'
;MPLHSIDQNQIEDITGVSWNRVRRSLAKAGYTIAQRGEVEFVEDFPHGDPLIVEIMTSSTSGGNKNKRSTIPMAVEDAILKDEHLAPGINYRQVWARMVSQLIVKSEVAIAWGGKTVWVLQDKLVDYISETTALNVHQFLAENTDEVNILSLGYQGDFEKGNGVIELSRGDLFAGPISSNPQSQPSFQDMIHAPLLPSQSVLMNALTKRYPTVTNSLAP
;
A
#
# COMPACT_ATOMS: atom_id res chain seq x y z
N MET A 1 -9.62 -7.55 0.51
CA MET A 1 -10.90 -8.04 -0.05
C MET A 1 -11.57 -8.91 1.00
N PRO A 2 -12.90 -8.83 1.15
CA PRO A 2 -13.67 -9.78 1.95
C PRO A 2 -13.44 -11.23 1.51
N LEU A 3 -13.53 -12.16 2.46
CA LEU A 3 -13.44 -13.60 2.20
C LEU A 3 -14.83 -14.21 2.22
N HIS A 4 -15.13 -15.05 1.24
CA HIS A 4 -16.44 -15.64 1.04
C HIS A 4 -16.35 -17.11 0.62
N SER A 5 -17.44 -17.84 0.82
CA SER A 5 -17.67 -19.13 0.19
C SER A 5 -18.23 -18.89 -1.21
N ILE A 6 -17.49 -19.25 -2.26
CA ILE A 6 -17.82 -18.93 -3.66
C ILE A 6 -17.94 -20.25 -4.46
N ASP A 7 -19.00 -20.38 -5.26
CA ASP A 7 -19.20 -21.59 -6.07
C ASP A 7 -18.31 -21.64 -7.31
N GLN A 8 -18.12 -22.83 -7.87
CA GLN A 8 -17.25 -23.06 -9.02
C GLN A 8 -17.58 -22.20 -10.25
N ASN A 9 -18.86 -21.88 -10.52
CA ASN A 9 -19.25 -21.11 -11.71
C ASN A 9 -18.88 -19.64 -11.49
N GLN A 10 -19.13 -19.11 -10.29
CA GLN A 10 -18.68 -17.78 -9.91
C GLN A 10 -17.15 -17.66 -10.00
N ILE A 11 -16.39 -18.67 -9.56
CA ILE A 11 -14.93 -18.67 -9.71
C ILE A 11 -14.52 -18.60 -11.18
N GLU A 12 -15.18 -19.34 -12.07
CA GLU A 12 -14.90 -19.26 -13.51
C GLU A 12 -15.16 -17.87 -14.07
N ASP A 13 -16.29 -17.26 -13.72
CA ASP A 13 -16.68 -15.92 -14.16
C ASP A 13 -15.69 -14.85 -13.68
N ILE A 14 -15.35 -14.88 -12.39
CA ILE A 14 -14.49 -13.89 -11.74
C ILE A 14 -13.04 -14.01 -12.22
N THR A 15 -12.55 -15.22 -12.46
CA THR A 15 -11.15 -15.45 -12.90
C THR A 15 -10.98 -15.45 -14.42
N GLY A 16 -12.06 -15.65 -15.17
CA GLY A 16 -12.03 -15.88 -16.61
C GLY A 16 -11.32 -17.18 -17.01
N VAL A 17 -11.22 -18.16 -16.10
CA VAL A 17 -10.49 -19.41 -16.30
C VAL A 17 -11.36 -20.58 -15.88
N SER A 18 -11.38 -21.65 -16.68
CA SER A 18 -12.19 -22.84 -16.38
C SER A 18 -11.82 -23.52 -15.06
N TRP A 19 -12.84 -24.07 -14.40
CA TRP A 19 -12.81 -24.67 -13.09
C TRP A 19 -11.77 -25.78 -13.01
N ASN A 20 -11.73 -26.67 -14.00
CA ASN A 20 -10.74 -27.76 -14.08
C ASN A 20 -9.28 -27.28 -14.00
N ARG A 21 -9.00 -26.06 -14.46
CA ARG A 21 -7.68 -25.44 -14.36
C ARG A 21 -7.50 -24.73 -13.02
N VAL A 22 -8.48 -23.92 -12.61
CA VAL A 22 -8.40 -23.12 -11.37
C VAL A 22 -8.38 -24.00 -10.12
N ARG A 23 -9.23 -25.04 -10.07
CA ARG A 23 -9.34 -26.01 -8.98
C ARG A 23 -7.99 -26.59 -8.57
N ARG A 24 -7.13 -26.92 -9.54
CA ARG A 24 -5.78 -27.45 -9.27
C ARG A 24 -4.88 -26.40 -8.63
N SER A 25 -4.97 -25.14 -9.06
CA SER A 25 -4.22 -24.03 -8.46
C SER A 25 -4.69 -23.74 -7.05
N LEU A 26 -6.01 -23.70 -6.82
CA LEU A 26 -6.62 -23.51 -5.51
C LEU A 26 -6.21 -24.60 -4.52
N ALA A 27 -6.35 -25.87 -4.91
CA ALA A 27 -5.96 -26.99 -4.06
C ALA A 27 -4.45 -26.94 -3.71
N LYS A 28 -3.59 -26.61 -4.68
CA LYS A 28 -2.15 -26.46 -4.45
C LYS A 28 -1.84 -25.27 -3.51
N ALA A 29 -2.61 -24.20 -3.61
CA ALA A 29 -2.44 -23.03 -2.76
C ALA A 29 -2.92 -23.27 -1.32
N GLY A 30 -3.71 -24.30 -1.07
CA GLY A 30 -4.21 -24.68 0.26
C GLY A 30 -5.67 -24.31 0.52
N TYR A 31 -6.43 -23.92 -0.52
CA TYR A 31 -7.85 -23.64 -0.35
C TYR A 31 -8.65 -24.90 -0.01
N THR A 32 -9.65 -24.74 0.86
CA THR A 32 -10.64 -25.76 1.13
C THR A 32 -11.67 -25.75 0.00
N ILE A 33 -11.85 -26.91 -0.64
CA ILE A 33 -12.86 -27.12 -1.68
C ILE A 33 -13.90 -28.08 -1.12
N ALA A 34 -15.12 -27.59 -0.90
CA ALA A 34 -16.21 -28.35 -0.32
C ALA A 34 -17.23 -28.75 -1.39
N GLN A 35 -17.61 -30.02 -1.44
CA GLN A 35 -18.70 -30.49 -2.28
C GLN A 35 -20.03 -30.29 -1.52
N ARG A 36 -20.98 -29.57 -2.12
CA ARG A 36 -22.35 -29.41 -1.59
C ARG A 36 -23.34 -29.80 -2.69
N GLY A 37 -23.83 -31.04 -2.64
CA GLY A 37 -24.62 -31.62 -3.73
C GLY A 37 -23.76 -31.83 -4.98
N GLU A 38 -24.17 -31.28 -6.12
CA GLU A 38 -23.43 -31.38 -7.38
C GLU A 38 -22.44 -30.22 -7.62
N VAL A 39 -22.37 -29.25 -6.71
CA VAL A 39 -21.57 -28.03 -6.86
C VAL A 39 -20.39 -28.02 -5.90
N GLU A 40 -19.20 -27.72 -6.40
CA GLU A 40 -18.02 -27.43 -5.58
C GLU A 40 -17.98 -25.95 -5.17
N PHE A 41 -17.62 -25.70 -3.91
CA PHE A 41 -17.43 -24.38 -3.32
C PHE A 41 -15.98 -24.21 -2.87
N VAL A 42 -15.43 -23.02 -3.05
CA VAL A 42 -14.14 -22.61 -2.49
C VAL A 42 -14.42 -21.79 -1.24
N GLU A 43 -13.96 -22.28 -0.10
CA GLU A 43 -14.09 -21.55 1.17
C GLU A 43 -12.99 -20.48 1.29
N ASP A 44 -13.30 -19.42 2.02
CA ASP A 44 -12.38 -18.30 2.29
C ASP A 44 -11.76 -17.67 1.02
N PHE A 45 -12.48 -17.66 -0.09
CA PHE A 45 -11.99 -17.05 -1.32
C PHE A 45 -12.15 -15.53 -1.30
N PRO A 46 -11.12 -14.74 -1.66
CA PRO A 46 -11.25 -13.29 -1.80
C PRO A 46 -12.29 -12.92 -2.86
N HIS A 47 -13.27 -12.09 -2.53
CA HIS A 47 -14.29 -11.64 -3.47
C HIS A 47 -14.73 -10.20 -3.18
N GLY A 48 -15.12 -9.46 -4.23
CA GLY A 48 -15.49 -8.04 -4.16
C GLY A 48 -14.35 -7.07 -4.48
N ASP A 49 -14.50 -5.82 -4.06
CA ASP A 49 -13.58 -4.76 -4.45
C ASP A 49 -12.25 -4.82 -3.67
N PRO A 50 -11.09 -4.64 -4.34
CA PRO A 50 -9.81 -4.65 -3.67
C PRO A 50 -9.55 -3.35 -2.89
N LEU A 51 -9.04 -3.51 -1.67
CA LEU A 51 -8.35 -2.45 -0.95
C LEU A 51 -6.86 -2.73 -1.02
N ILE A 52 -6.12 -1.87 -1.73
CA ILE A 52 -4.67 -1.93 -1.85
C ILE A 52 -4.08 -1.00 -0.80
N VAL A 53 -3.21 -1.50 0.06
CA VAL A 53 -2.50 -0.70 1.05
C VAL A 53 -1.03 -0.69 0.70
N GLU A 54 -0.48 0.51 0.48
CA GLU A 54 0.93 0.72 0.17
C GLU A 54 1.57 1.50 1.31
N ILE A 55 2.62 0.96 1.91
CA ILE A 55 3.33 1.60 3.02
C ILE A 55 4.64 2.15 2.46
N MET A 56 4.83 3.46 2.51
CA MET A 56 6.08 4.09 2.12
C MET A 56 6.76 4.72 3.33
N THR A 57 7.86 4.12 3.72
CA THR A 57 8.77 4.67 4.72
C THR A 57 9.95 5.37 4.05
N SER A 58 10.73 6.08 4.84
CA SER A 58 11.90 6.77 4.32
C SER A 58 13.15 5.88 4.24
N SER A 59 14.01 6.15 3.26
CA SER A 59 15.38 5.61 3.15
C SER A 59 16.40 6.66 3.58
N THR A 60 17.61 6.27 3.94
CA THR A 60 18.68 7.20 4.34
C THR A 60 19.77 7.30 3.28
N SER A 61 20.57 8.38 3.31
CA SER A 61 21.64 8.67 2.35
C SER A 61 22.87 7.75 2.44
N GLY A 62 22.82 6.69 3.28
CA GLY A 62 23.97 5.88 3.65
C GLY A 62 24.91 6.59 4.64
N GLY A 63 25.67 5.80 5.40
CA GLY A 63 26.61 6.30 6.40
C GLY A 63 27.88 6.89 5.77
N ASN A 64 28.37 7.99 6.35
CA ASN A 64 29.58 8.68 5.91
C ASN A 64 30.62 8.66 7.03
N LYS A 65 31.74 7.97 6.81
CA LYS A 65 32.82 7.84 7.80
C LYS A 65 33.40 9.19 8.24
N ASN A 66 33.54 10.14 7.31
CA ASN A 66 34.10 11.46 7.61
C ASN A 66 33.14 12.31 8.46
N LYS A 67 31.82 12.10 8.29
CA LYS A 67 30.78 12.72 9.12
C LYS A 67 30.39 11.87 10.33
N ARG A 68 31.11 10.76 10.55
CA ARG A 68 30.84 9.76 11.60
C ARG A 68 29.41 9.21 11.65
N SER A 69 28.66 9.22 10.54
CA SER A 69 27.24 8.79 10.53
C SER A 69 27.00 7.30 10.29
N THR A 70 28.02 6.47 10.53
CA THR A 70 27.96 5.00 10.30
C THR A 70 27.63 4.26 11.60
N ILE A 71 27.03 3.07 11.49
CA ILE A 71 26.67 2.22 12.65
C ILE A 71 27.82 2.01 13.65
N PRO A 72 29.07 1.67 13.25
CA PRO A 72 30.16 1.50 14.22
C PRO A 72 30.43 2.76 15.04
N MET A 73 30.31 3.93 14.43
CA MET A 73 30.48 5.22 15.11
C MET A 73 29.29 5.51 16.03
N ALA A 74 28.07 5.14 15.65
CA ALA A 74 26.90 5.25 16.54
C ALA A 74 27.08 4.45 17.83
N VAL A 75 27.68 3.26 17.74
CA VAL A 75 28.00 2.44 18.91
C VAL A 75 29.10 3.08 19.75
N GLU A 76 30.15 3.60 19.12
CA GLU A 76 31.23 4.32 19.81
C GLU A 76 30.69 5.56 20.52
N ASP A 77 29.94 6.42 19.82
CA ASP A 77 29.34 7.64 20.37
C ASP A 77 28.41 7.30 21.55
N ALA A 78 27.61 6.24 21.46
CA ALA A 78 26.76 5.78 22.56
C ALA A 78 27.54 5.33 23.80
N ILE A 79 28.68 4.64 23.62
CA ILE A 79 29.57 4.23 24.72
C ILE A 79 30.23 5.47 25.35
N LEU A 80 30.64 6.42 24.52
CA LEU A 80 31.29 7.67 24.94
C LEU A 80 30.29 8.70 25.50
N LYS A 81 28.98 8.46 25.35
CA LYS A 81 27.88 9.38 25.67
C LYS A 81 27.90 10.67 24.84
N ASP A 82 28.40 10.58 23.62
CA ASP A 82 28.40 11.65 22.64
C ASP A 82 27.12 11.61 21.79
N GLU A 83 26.75 12.75 21.20
CA GLU A 83 25.61 12.84 20.29
C GLU A 83 25.99 12.24 18.92
N HIS A 84 25.19 11.27 18.45
CA HIS A 84 25.42 10.64 17.17
C HIS A 84 24.71 11.38 16.03
N LEU A 85 25.45 11.72 14.98
CA LEU A 85 24.89 12.33 13.78
C LEU A 85 24.42 11.26 12.79
N ALA A 86 23.12 10.98 12.76
CA ALA A 86 22.55 9.99 11.84
C ALA A 86 22.62 10.41 10.36
N PRO A 87 22.63 9.45 9.41
CA PRO A 87 22.49 9.75 7.99
C PRO A 87 21.21 10.54 7.68
N GLY A 88 21.30 11.46 6.71
CA GLY A 88 20.15 12.24 6.27
C GLY A 88 19.09 11.37 5.59
N ILE A 89 17.84 11.82 5.65
CA ILE A 89 16.71 11.13 5.03
C ILE A 89 16.61 11.49 3.54
N ASN A 90 16.35 10.50 2.70
CA ASN A 90 16.38 10.62 1.24
C ASN A 90 14.98 10.80 0.62
N TYR A 91 14.25 11.82 1.09
CA TYR A 91 12.86 12.07 0.69
C TYR A 91 12.68 12.21 -0.83
N ARG A 92 13.59 12.92 -1.52
CA ARG A 92 13.52 13.10 -2.98
C ARG A 92 13.48 11.78 -3.73
N GLN A 93 14.33 10.82 -3.36
CA GLN A 93 14.37 9.53 -4.05
C GLN A 93 13.18 8.64 -3.71
N VAL A 94 12.66 8.74 -2.48
CA VAL A 94 11.44 8.03 -2.08
C VAL A 94 10.27 8.58 -2.91
N TRP A 95 10.08 9.90 -2.92
CA TRP A 95 9.04 10.55 -3.70
C TRP A 95 9.11 10.23 -5.19
N ALA A 96 10.30 10.31 -5.80
CA ALA A 96 10.48 10.02 -7.22
C ALA A 96 10.08 8.58 -7.60
N ARG A 97 10.24 7.61 -6.69
CA ARG A 97 9.81 6.22 -6.92
C ARG A 97 8.33 6.02 -6.61
N MET A 98 7.80 6.81 -5.68
CA MET A 98 6.44 6.69 -5.19
C MET A 98 5.42 7.32 -6.15
N VAL A 99 5.70 8.50 -6.71
CA VAL A 99 4.71 9.30 -7.45
C VAL A 99 4.03 8.54 -8.59
N SER A 100 4.78 7.83 -9.42
CA SER A 100 4.20 7.06 -10.53
C SER A 100 3.40 5.86 -10.03
N GLN A 101 3.87 5.19 -8.98
CA GLN A 101 3.12 4.09 -8.37
C GLN A 101 1.83 4.60 -7.73
N LEU A 102 1.86 5.78 -7.10
CA LEU A 102 0.71 6.42 -6.49
C LEU A 102 -0.40 6.63 -7.50
N ILE A 103 -0.09 7.19 -8.66
CA ILE A 103 -1.08 7.41 -9.72
C ILE A 103 -1.54 6.08 -10.30
N VAL A 104 -0.62 5.28 -10.84
CA VAL A 104 -0.96 4.04 -11.55
C VAL A 104 -1.72 3.04 -10.67
N LYS A 105 -1.30 2.82 -9.42
CA LYS A 105 -2.01 1.86 -8.54
C LYS A 105 -3.38 2.38 -8.13
N SER A 106 -3.55 3.70 -8.01
CA SER A 106 -4.86 4.29 -7.72
C SER A 106 -5.80 4.10 -8.91
N GLU A 107 -5.34 4.39 -10.14
CA GLU A 107 -6.13 4.17 -11.37
C GLU A 107 -6.54 2.69 -11.55
N VAL A 108 -5.59 1.77 -11.33
CA VAL A 108 -5.86 0.33 -11.42
C VAL A 108 -6.87 -0.11 -10.36
N ALA A 109 -6.75 0.37 -9.13
CA ALA A 109 -7.71 0.04 -8.08
C ALA A 109 -9.11 0.58 -8.41
N ILE A 110 -9.21 1.83 -8.87
CA ILE A 110 -10.49 2.46 -9.29
C ILE A 110 -11.13 1.65 -10.42
N ALA A 111 -10.36 1.24 -11.43
CA ALA A 111 -10.85 0.40 -12.53
C ALA A 111 -11.34 -0.98 -12.07
N TRP A 112 -10.88 -1.46 -10.91
CA TRP A 112 -11.37 -2.68 -10.27
C TRP A 112 -12.52 -2.43 -9.28
N GLY A 113 -13.08 -1.22 -9.22
CA GLY A 113 -14.09 -0.82 -8.23
C GLY A 113 -13.54 -0.61 -6.81
N GLY A 114 -12.23 -0.78 -6.65
CA GLY A 114 -11.52 -0.73 -5.38
C GLY A 114 -10.88 0.62 -5.07
N LYS A 115 -10.01 0.62 -4.07
CA LYS A 115 -9.28 1.80 -3.59
C LYS A 115 -7.84 1.46 -3.25
N THR A 116 -6.97 2.46 -3.37
CA THR A 116 -5.60 2.40 -2.86
C THR A 116 -5.46 3.40 -1.71
N VAL A 117 -4.84 2.97 -0.61
CA VAL A 117 -4.46 3.82 0.54
C VAL A 117 -2.96 3.78 0.73
N TRP A 118 -2.34 4.97 0.70
CA TRP A 118 -0.92 5.16 0.87
C TRP A 118 -0.60 5.59 2.30
N VAL A 119 0.01 4.70 3.09
CA VAL A 119 0.43 5.01 4.45
C VAL A 119 1.82 5.63 4.44
N LEU A 120 1.91 6.91 4.81
CA LEU A 120 3.14 7.70 4.76
C LEU A 120 3.54 8.20 6.13
N GLN A 121 4.83 8.50 6.29
CA GLN A 121 5.32 9.31 7.39
C GLN A 121 4.93 10.78 7.18
N ASP A 122 4.49 11.44 8.25
CA ASP A 122 4.19 12.88 8.29
C ASP A 122 5.26 13.76 7.62
N LYS A 123 6.54 13.50 7.89
CA LYS A 123 7.64 14.25 7.28
C LYS A 123 7.78 14.09 5.77
N LEU A 124 7.33 12.97 5.21
CA LEU A 124 7.29 12.82 3.76
C LEU A 124 6.15 13.65 3.15
N VAL A 125 5.02 13.79 3.84
CA VAL A 125 3.90 14.66 3.41
C VAL A 125 4.31 16.13 3.43
N ASP A 126 4.99 16.56 4.49
CA ASP A 126 5.55 17.91 4.60
C ASP A 126 6.53 18.18 3.44
N TYR A 127 7.47 17.26 3.20
CA TYR A 127 8.42 17.38 2.10
C TYR A 127 7.73 17.51 0.72
N ILE A 128 6.69 16.71 0.44
CA ILE A 128 5.96 16.80 -0.83
C ILE A 128 5.31 18.19 -0.98
N SER A 129 4.68 18.68 0.08
CA SER A 129 4.00 19.99 0.09
C SER A 129 4.98 21.15 -0.07
N GLU A 130 6.18 21.04 0.49
CA GLU A 130 7.22 22.09 0.43
C GLU A 130 7.99 22.09 -0.90
N THR A 131 8.15 20.93 -1.54
CA THR A 131 9.06 20.77 -2.69
C THR A 131 8.37 20.58 -4.03
N THR A 132 7.04 20.53 -4.05
CA THR A 132 6.25 20.39 -5.28
C THR A 132 5.21 21.51 -5.39
N ALA A 133 4.55 21.60 -6.54
CA ALA A 133 3.42 22.52 -6.72
C ALA A 133 2.12 22.03 -6.03
N LEU A 134 2.13 20.81 -5.47
CA LEU A 134 0.98 20.21 -4.81
C LEU A 134 1.10 20.43 -3.29
N ASN A 135 0.19 21.24 -2.72
CA ASN A 135 0.06 21.35 -1.28
C ASN A 135 -0.89 20.26 -0.75
N VAL A 136 -0.34 19.18 -0.20
CA VAL A 136 -1.12 18.00 0.24
C VAL A 136 -2.09 18.34 1.36
N HIS A 137 -1.74 19.29 2.22
CA HIS A 137 -2.57 19.71 3.36
C HIS A 137 -3.92 20.33 2.94
N GLN A 138 -4.06 20.77 1.68
CA GLN A 138 -5.34 21.26 1.13
C GLN A 138 -6.34 20.13 0.86
N PHE A 139 -5.90 18.88 0.89
CA PHE A 139 -6.71 17.69 0.61
C PHE A 139 -7.13 16.95 1.88
N LEU A 140 -7.06 17.59 3.06
CA LEU A 140 -7.52 16.97 4.30
C LEU A 140 -9.00 16.56 4.17
N ALA A 141 -9.29 15.30 4.43
CA ALA A 141 -10.58 14.70 4.12
C ALA A 141 -11.03 13.71 5.20
N GLU A 142 -12.35 13.63 5.40
CA GLU A 142 -12.97 12.60 6.25
C GLU A 142 -13.26 11.30 5.48
N ASN A 143 -13.32 11.39 4.16
CA ASN A 143 -13.68 10.29 3.27
C ASN A 143 -12.60 10.09 2.20
N THR A 144 -12.49 8.86 1.71
CA THR A 144 -11.59 8.50 0.61
C THR A 144 -12.07 9.03 -0.74
N ASP A 145 -11.13 9.26 -1.65
CA ASP A 145 -11.33 9.69 -3.04
C ASP A 145 -10.42 8.84 -3.99
N GLU A 146 -10.11 9.32 -5.19
CA GLU A 146 -9.25 8.64 -6.16
C GLU A 146 -7.84 8.36 -5.60
N VAL A 147 -7.17 9.39 -5.07
CA VAL A 147 -5.91 9.27 -4.33
C VAL A 147 -6.21 9.36 -2.84
N ASN A 148 -5.63 8.45 -2.04
CA ASN A 148 -5.78 8.46 -0.58
C ASN A 148 -4.43 8.29 0.09
N ILE A 149 -4.06 9.25 0.93
CA ILE A 149 -2.83 9.26 1.72
C ILE A 149 -3.22 9.29 3.19
N LEU A 150 -2.86 8.25 3.94
CA LEU A 150 -2.94 8.23 5.39
C LEU A 150 -1.57 8.58 5.97
N SER A 151 -1.45 9.77 6.52
CA SER A 151 -0.24 10.25 7.16
C SER A 151 -0.21 9.83 8.62
N LEU A 152 0.89 9.23 9.07
CA LEU A 152 1.13 8.85 10.46
C LEU A 152 2.44 9.47 10.95
N GLY A 153 2.44 9.97 12.18
CA GLY A 153 3.59 10.60 12.80
C GLY A 153 3.62 10.37 14.31
N TYR A 154 4.82 10.39 14.89
CA TYR A 154 5.00 10.16 16.33
C TYR A 154 4.78 11.43 17.18
N GLN A 155 4.68 12.62 16.59
CA GLN A 155 4.39 13.93 17.26
C GLN A 155 5.13 14.23 18.59
N GLY A 156 6.30 13.62 18.85
CA GLY A 156 7.05 13.78 20.11
C GLY A 156 6.96 12.60 21.10
N ASP A 157 6.13 11.60 20.81
CA ASP A 157 5.92 10.43 21.68
C ASP A 157 7.13 9.48 21.75
N PHE A 158 8.18 9.74 20.97
CA PHE A 158 9.46 9.03 21.07
C PHE A 158 10.15 9.24 22.42
N GLU A 159 9.82 10.30 23.15
CA GLU A 159 10.37 10.60 24.48
C GLU A 159 9.69 9.80 25.61
N LYS A 160 8.56 9.13 25.34
CA LYS A 160 7.73 8.48 26.38
C LYS A 160 8.31 7.17 26.95
N GLY A 161 9.49 6.72 26.52
CA GLY A 161 10.30 5.70 27.23
C GLY A 161 9.78 4.26 27.26
N ASN A 162 8.58 3.98 26.74
CA ASN A 162 7.92 2.67 26.90
C ASN A 162 8.32 1.62 25.85
N GLY A 163 9.28 1.92 24.96
CA GLY A 163 9.78 1.02 23.91
C GLY A 163 8.79 0.76 22.75
N VAL A 164 7.50 0.99 22.96
CA VAL A 164 6.44 0.96 21.95
C VAL A 164 5.84 2.35 21.83
N ILE A 165 5.79 2.89 20.62
CA ILE A 165 5.17 4.18 20.32
C ILE A 165 3.87 3.91 19.57
N GLU A 166 2.74 4.22 20.18
CA GLU A 166 1.44 4.12 19.55
C GLU A 166 1.20 5.30 18.60
N LEU A 167 0.90 4.99 17.34
CA LEU A 167 0.55 5.98 16.33
C LEU A 167 -0.96 6.28 16.40
N SER A 168 -1.36 7.00 17.45
CA SER A 168 -2.78 7.26 17.77
C SER A 168 -3.43 8.36 16.93
N ARG A 169 -2.65 9.10 16.12
CA ARG A 169 -3.13 10.21 15.29
C ARG A 169 -2.65 10.04 13.87
N GLY A 170 -3.59 10.08 12.94
CA GLY A 170 -3.32 10.09 11.52
C GLY A 170 -4.28 11.01 10.79
N ASP A 171 -3.76 11.67 9.77
CA ASP A 171 -4.53 12.55 8.90
C ASP A 171 -4.75 11.87 7.55
N LEU A 172 -5.99 11.83 7.09
CA LEU A 172 -6.34 11.37 5.75
C LEU A 172 -6.33 12.57 4.80
N PHE A 173 -5.50 12.49 3.77
CA PHE A 173 -5.53 13.39 2.64
C PHE A 173 -6.10 12.64 1.43
N ALA A 174 -7.17 13.14 0.84
CA ALA A 174 -7.81 12.52 -0.31
C ALA A 174 -8.23 13.54 -1.36
N GLY A 175 -8.06 13.17 -2.62
CA GLY A 175 -8.44 14.04 -3.74
C GLY A 175 -8.30 13.38 -5.10
N PRO A 176 -8.65 14.12 -6.17
CA PRO A 176 -8.60 13.61 -7.54
C PRO A 176 -7.16 13.45 -8.03
N ILE A 177 -6.95 12.52 -8.96
CA ILE A 177 -5.68 12.29 -9.64
C ILE A 177 -5.31 13.50 -10.51
N SER A 178 -6.29 14.11 -11.17
CA SER A 178 -6.11 15.27 -12.05
C SER A 178 -7.15 16.34 -11.77
N SER A 179 -6.73 17.60 -11.89
CA SER A 179 -7.63 18.75 -11.78
C SER A 179 -8.56 18.93 -12.98
N ASN A 180 -8.25 18.34 -14.13
CA ASN A 180 -9.08 18.42 -15.33
C ASN A 180 -8.95 17.15 -16.21
N PRO A 181 -9.86 16.19 -16.11
CA PRO A 181 -9.82 14.93 -16.88
C PRO A 181 -9.96 15.10 -18.40
N GLN A 182 -10.42 16.27 -18.87
CA GLN A 182 -10.73 16.55 -20.28
C GLN A 182 -9.69 17.49 -20.92
N SER A 183 -8.56 17.72 -20.26
CA SER A 183 -7.50 18.55 -20.82
C SER A 183 -6.85 17.91 -22.05
N GLN A 184 -6.20 18.74 -22.89
CA GLN A 184 -5.33 18.22 -23.93
C GLN A 184 -4.19 17.37 -23.31
N PRO A 185 -3.63 16.42 -24.06
CA PRO A 185 -2.50 15.61 -23.59
C PRO A 185 -1.38 16.49 -23.03
N SER A 186 -0.78 16.06 -21.92
CA SER A 186 0.19 16.83 -21.17
C SER A 186 1.38 15.99 -20.72
N PHE A 187 2.45 16.63 -20.25
CA PHE A 187 3.58 15.88 -19.67
C PHE A 187 3.21 15.14 -18.37
N GLN A 188 2.08 15.47 -17.73
CA GLN A 188 1.59 14.71 -16.58
C GLN A 188 1.15 13.32 -17.00
N ASP A 189 0.70 13.13 -18.25
CA ASP A 189 0.25 11.85 -18.80
C ASP A 189 1.35 10.77 -18.76
N MET A 190 2.62 11.16 -18.66
CA MET A 190 3.76 10.24 -18.55
C MET A 190 3.72 9.35 -17.29
N ILE A 191 3.01 9.77 -16.24
CA ILE A 191 2.89 8.99 -15.00
C ILE A 191 1.57 8.22 -14.88
N HIS A 192 0.67 8.33 -15.87
CA HIS A 192 -0.59 7.60 -15.91
C HIS A 192 -0.41 6.19 -16.49
N ALA A 193 -1.36 5.29 -16.20
CA ALA A 193 -1.38 3.95 -16.73
C ALA A 193 -1.78 3.96 -18.22
N PRO A 194 -0.95 3.42 -19.14
CA PRO A 194 -1.31 3.34 -20.56
C PRO A 194 -2.41 2.29 -20.83
N LEU A 195 -2.56 1.32 -19.92
CA LEU A 195 -3.57 0.26 -19.98
C LEU A 195 -3.89 -0.20 -18.56
N LEU A 196 -5.18 -0.32 -18.26
CA LEU A 196 -5.67 -0.85 -16.98
C LEU A 196 -5.98 -2.34 -17.14
N PRO A 197 -5.31 -3.24 -16.40
CA PRO A 197 -5.60 -4.68 -16.47
C PRO A 197 -7.01 -4.98 -15.94
N SER A 198 -7.65 -6.05 -16.43
CA SER A 198 -8.93 -6.50 -15.89
C SER A 198 -8.78 -7.08 -14.49
N GLN A 199 -9.82 -6.96 -13.66
CA GLN A 199 -9.84 -7.51 -12.31
C GLN A 199 -9.61 -9.04 -12.32
N SER A 200 -10.05 -9.74 -13.37
CA SER A 200 -9.82 -11.18 -13.53
C SER A 200 -8.35 -11.59 -13.48
N VAL A 201 -7.42 -10.70 -13.86
CA VAL A 201 -5.98 -10.95 -13.74
C VAL A 201 -5.56 -11.02 -12.27
N LEU A 202 -6.04 -10.09 -11.43
CA LEU A 202 -5.83 -10.13 -9.98
C LEU A 202 -6.44 -11.40 -9.40
N MET A 203 -7.69 -11.69 -9.75
CA MET A 203 -8.43 -12.83 -9.21
C MET A 203 -7.75 -14.16 -9.53
N ASN A 204 -7.29 -14.34 -10.78
CA ASN A 204 -6.51 -15.50 -11.17
C ASN A 204 -5.17 -15.60 -10.42
N ALA A 205 -4.51 -14.48 -10.12
CA ALA A 205 -3.31 -14.49 -9.29
C ALA A 205 -3.59 -14.95 -7.84
N LEU A 206 -4.73 -14.54 -7.27
CA LEU A 206 -5.16 -14.94 -5.93
C LEU A 206 -5.50 -16.43 -5.81
N THR A 207 -5.91 -17.10 -6.90
CA THR A 207 -6.10 -18.57 -6.89
C THR A 207 -4.85 -19.36 -6.53
N LYS A 208 -3.67 -18.75 -6.64
CA LYS A 208 -2.35 -19.38 -6.40
C LYS A 208 -1.81 -19.09 -5.00
N ARG A 209 -2.54 -18.34 -4.17
CA ARG A 209 -2.13 -17.93 -2.82
C ARG A 209 -3.31 -18.02 -1.88
N TYR A 210 -3.19 -18.82 -0.83
CA TYR A 210 -4.19 -18.82 0.24
C TYR A 210 -4.14 -17.50 1.02
N PRO A 211 -5.28 -16.92 1.42
CA PRO A 211 -5.29 -15.69 2.20
C PRO A 211 -4.61 -15.91 3.55
N THR A 212 -3.80 -14.94 3.98
CA THR A 212 -3.32 -14.94 5.36
C THR A 212 -4.48 -14.51 6.25
N VAL A 213 -5.10 -15.48 6.92
CA VAL A 213 -6.05 -15.21 8.00
C VAL A 213 -5.21 -14.91 9.23
N THR A 214 -5.06 -13.63 9.58
CA THR A 214 -4.67 -13.28 10.94
C THR A 214 -5.84 -13.68 11.82
N ASN A 215 -5.72 -14.82 12.50
CA ASN A 215 -6.53 -15.06 13.69
C ASN A 215 -6.34 -13.84 14.57
N SER A 216 -7.38 -13.02 14.69
CA SER A 216 -7.44 -12.01 15.73
C SER A 216 -7.09 -12.73 17.03
N LEU A 217 -6.08 -12.20 17.70
CA LEU A 217 -5.68 -12.65 19.03
C LEU A 217 -6.97 -12.82 19.84
N ALA A 218 -7.14 -14.04 20.36
CA ALA A 218 -8.17 -14.35 21.33
C ALA A 218 -8.16 -13.27 22.44
N PRO A 219 -9.34 -12.90 22.96
CA PRO A 219 -9.48 -11.85 23.96
C PRO A 219 -8.59 -12.06 25.19
#